data_AF-A0A1T0CR88-F1
#
_entry.id   AF-A0A1T0CR88-F1
#
_cell.length_a   1.000
_cell.length_b   1.000
_cell.length_c   1.000
_cell.angle_alpha   90.00
_cell.angle_beta   90.00
_cell.angle_gamma   90.00
#
_symmetry.space_group_name_H-M   'P 1'
#
loop_
_entity.id
_entity.type
_entity.pdbx_description
1 polymer ?
#
loop_
_entity_poly.entity_id
_entity_poly.type
_entity_poly.pdbx_seq_one_letter_code
_entity_poly.pdbx_strand_id
1 'polypeptide(L)'
;MSDNYAEYLGSNGKHQHTIQRLEDNSIKVIPVSTKAQLRLIAKHCGFDYETSWTTQQFGAKLIDFLHAQDASNVVSSDAKKAAIFNGVDGLYKHTIEQSANNIITITPDSTKAILRLIFADMNEDYDKNWNTQTMGAKLIDLLNGELHQDDADDIDESIDEDEKANENWEWWLNAGSNMRFLLLYELERQLGILSDNNCETDEDGAFYIYHRSIEQLNQEANDALMPYLVNDYIVELEHLSVTEASQSEVGSWLVGFCFEHFDRLAYLSELKSLSFKHDNTLSFIPHSLAGIKNLTHLDLSDTSIGADDPEEDIENLFNIAKSLQKLLILDLRNTEITDHLTDEQKDELQELLPKCDIMFD
;
A
#
# COMPACT_ATOMS: atom_id res chain seq x y z
N MET A 1 1.92 22.94 -24.15
CA MET A 1 3.00 23.26 -23.19
C MET A 1 2.35 23.01 -21.85
N SER A 2 2.44 21.81 -21.28
CA SER A 2 1.80 21.58 -19.99
C SER A 2 2.57 22.42 -18.97
N ASP A 3 1.87 23.27 -18.24
CA ASP A 3 2.49 24.07 -17.20
C ASP A 3 2.99 23.13 -16.09
N ASN A 4 4.29 23.15 -15.80
CA ASN A 4 4.92 22.32 -14.76
C ASN A 4 4.55 22.77 -13.33
N TYR A 5 3.52 23.59 -13.17
CA TYR A 5 3.03 24.07 -11.91
C TYR A 5 1.54 24.37 -11.99
N ALA A 6 0.88 24.35 -10.83
CA ALA A 6 -0.49 24.78 -10.67
C ALA A 6 -0.67 25.48 -9.31
N GLU A 7 -1.66 26.38 -9.25
CA GLU A 7 -2.08 27.02 -8.01
C GLU A 7 -3.40 26.44 -7.53
N TYR A 8 -3.37 25.78 -6.38
CA TYR A 8 -4.59 25.38 -5.71
C TYR A 8 -5.17 26.54 -4.92
N LEU A 9 -6.36 27.01 -5.32
CA LEU A 9 -7.16 28.01 -4.63
C LEU A 9 -8.38 27.31 -4.02
N GLY A 10 -8.27 26.82 -2.78
CA GLY A 10 -9.38 26.10 -2.14
C GLY A 10 -10.67 26.92 -2.04
N SER A 11 -11.79 26.28 -1.70
CA SER A 11 -13.18 26.71 -2.01
C SER A 11 -13.61 28.16 -1.65
N ASN A 12 -12.79 28.89 -0.88
CA ASN A 12 -13.00 30.30 -0.48
C ASN A 12 -11.83 31.24 -0.83
N GLY A 13 -10.86 30.80 -1.63
CA GLY A 13 -9.60 31.51 -1.94
C GLY A 13 -8.64 31.66 -0.75
N LYS A 14 -8.95 31.05 0.40
CA LYS A 14 -8.22 31.20 1.67
C LYS A 14 -7.15 30.12 1.92
N HIS A 15 -7.23 29.02 1.19
CA HIS A 15 -6.27 27.91 1.18
C HIS A 15 -5.52 28.01 -0.14
N GLN A 16 -4.21 28.23 -0.08
CA GLN A 16 -3.41 28.49 -1.26
C GLN A 16 -2.13 27.66 -1.18
N HIS A 17 -1.96 26.78 -2.16
CA HIS A 17 -0.76 25.97 -2.33
C HIS A 17 -0.30 26.06 -3.78
N THR A 18 1.01 26.19 -3.97
CA THR A 18 1.64 25.99 -5.28
C THR A 18 2.08 24.54 -5.34
N ILE A 19 1.66 23.83 -6.38
CA ILE A 19 2.10 22.48 -6.69
C ILE A 19 3.03 22.61 -7.89
N GLN A 20 4.26 22.13 -7.77
CA GLN A 20 5.27 22.23 -8.81
C GLN A 20 5.88 20.86 -9.09
N ARG A 21 5.95 20.50 -10.37
CA ARG A 21 6.77 19.40 -10.89
C ARG A 21 8.17 19.94 -11.20
N LEU A 22 9.17 19.39 -10.52
CA LEU A 22 10.58 19.75 -10.72
C LEU A 22 11.15 19.02 -11.94
N GLU A 23 12.37 19.37 -12.35
CA GLU A 23 13.04 18.80 -13.53
C GLU A 23 13.29 17.28 -13.40
N ASP A 24 13.40 16.77 -12.17
CA ASP A 24 13.55 15.36 -11.83
C ASP A 24 12.20 14.64 -11.63
N ASN A 25 11.10 15.25 -12.10
CA ASN A 25 9.71 14.83 -11.90
C ASN A 25 9.23 14.83 -10.44
N SER A 26 10.08 15.14 -9.46
CA SER A 26 9.64 15.22 -8.07
C SER A 26 8.64 16.35 -7.86
N ILE A 27 7.72 16.14 -6.91
CA ILE A 27 6.65 17.09 -6.63
C ILE A 27 6.98 17.88 -5.38
N LYS A 28 6.84 19.19 -5.50
CA LYS A 28 6.96 20.12 -4.40
C LYS A 28 5.63 20.82 -4.17
N VAL A 29 5.11 20.72 -2.95
CA VAL A 29 3.90 21.42 -2.52
C VAL A 29 4.29 22.51 -1.55
N ILE A 30 4.00 23.76 -1.90
CA ILE A 30 4.40 24.95 -1.13
C ILE A 30 3.14 25.68 -0.67
N PRO A 31 2.82 25.71 0.63
CA PRO A 31 1.76 26.58 1.12
C PRO A 31 2.18 28.04 0.96
N VAL A 32 1.28 28.90 0.48
CA VAL A 32 1.55 30.35 0.35
C VAL A 32 1.79 31.00 1.72
N SER A 33 1.28 30.40 2.80
CA SER A 33 1.65 30.75 4.17
C SER A 33 1.34 29.62 5.15
N THR A 34 2.00 29.59 6.30
CA THR A 34 1.62 28.71 7.42
C THR A 34 0.14 28.83 7.77
N LYS A 35 -0.44 30.05 7.68
CA LYS A 35 -1.86 30.29 7.95
C LYS A 35 -2.76 29.62 6.91
N ALA A 36 -2.34 29.50 5.65
CA ALA A 36 -3.10 28.78 4.63
C ALA A 36 -3.19 27.28 4.94
N GLN A 37 -2.07 26.68 5.39
CA GLN A 37 -2.03 25.28 5.78
C GLN A 37 -2.82 24.99 7.06
N LEU A 38 -2.77 25.89 8.07
CA LEU A 38 -3.63 25.79 9.26
C LEU A 38 -5.12 25.77 8.90
N ARG A 39 -5.54 26.62 7.95
CA ARG A 39 -6.95 26.65 7.51
C ARG A 39 -7.36 25.33 6.86
N LEU A 40 -6.49 24.77 6.03
CA LEU A 40 -6.75 23.50 5.34
C LEU A 40 -6.97 22.39 6.36
N ILE A 41 -6.06 22.24 7.33
CA ILE A 41 -6.22 21.26 8.42
C ILE A 41 -7.49 21.53 9.25
N ALA A 42 -7.73 22.79 9.62
CA ALA A 42 -8.89 23.18 10.43
C ALA A 42 -10.23 22.79 9.77
N LYS A 43 -10.35 22.95 8.45
CA LYS A 43 -11.54 22.50 7.71
C LYS A 43 -11.75 20.99 7.85
N HIS A 44 -10.69 20.20 7.73
CA HIS A 44 -10.77 18.73 7.77
C HIS A 44 -10.91 18.13 9.18
N CYS A 45 -10.54 18.85 10.24
CA CYS A 45 -10.82 18.44 11.62
C CYS A 45 -12.09 19.08 12.23
N GLY A 46 -12.81 19.90 11.45
CA GLY A 46 -14.02 20.58 11.92
C GLY A 46 -13.75 21.69 12.95
N PHE A 47 -12.59 22.32 12.90
CA PHE A 47 -12.22 23.40 13.81
C PHE A 47 -12.60 24.78 13.25
N ASP A 48 -13.53 25.44 13.93
CA ASP A 48 -13.89 26.82 13.64
C ASP A 48 -12.81 27.79 14.11
N TYR A 49 -12.52 28.80 13.28
CA TYR A 49 -11.50 29.81 13.58
C TYR A 49 -11.96 31.22 13.21
N GLU A 50 -11.45 32.21 13.93
CA GLU A 50 -11.68 33.61 13.60
C GLU A 50 -10.64 34.12 12.59
N THR A 51 -11.08 34.87 11.58
CA THR A 51 -10.19 35.45 10.56
C THR A 51 -9.18 36.44 11.15
N SER A 52 -9.52 37.06 12.29
CA SER A 52 -8.73 38.02 13.06
C SER A 52 -7.52 37.41 13.77
N TRP A 53 -7.51 36.10 14.03
CA TRP A 53 -6.43 35.46 14.78
C TRP A 53 -5.09 35.55 14.06
N THR A 54 -4.02 35.79 14.82
CA THR A 54 -2.66 35.65 14.31
C THR A 54 -2.36 34.17 14.03
N THR A 55 -1.35 33.89 13.19
CA THR A 55 -0.91 32.49 12.94
C THR A 55 -0.57 31.77 14.24
N GLN A 56 0.03 32.48 15.20
CA GLN A 56 0.40 31.95 16.52
C GLN A 56 -0.84 31.58 17.35
N GLN A 57 -1.81 32.49 17.44
CA GLN A 57 -3.06 32.25 18.15
C GLN A 57 -3.86 31.11 17.52
N PHE A 58 -3.91 31.05 16.19
CA PHE A 58 -4.59 29.99 15.47
C PHE A 58 -3.93 28.63 15.72
N GLY A 59 -2.61 28.51 15.49
CA GLY A 59 -1.90 27.25 15.72
C GLY A 59 -2.01 26.76 17.16
N ALA A 60 -1.84 27.65 18.14
CA ALA A 60 -1.95 27.29 19.56
C ALA A 60 -3.33 26.73 19.93
N LYS A 61 -4.41 27.33 19.41
CA LYS A 61 -5.79 26.90 19.65
C LYS A 61 -6.15 25.62 18.90
N LEU A 62 -5.62 25.45 17.69
CA LEU A 62 -5.81 24.22 16.92
C LEU A 62 -5.12 23.03 17.61
N ILE A 63 -3.93 23.24 18.17
CA ILE A 63 -3.24 22.23 18.98
C ILE A 63 -4.10 21.83 20.20
N ASP A 64 -4.64 22.81 20.94
CA ASP A 64 -5.54 22.53 22.08
C ASP A 64 -6.77 21.71 21.66
N PHE A 65 -7.33 22.05 20.50
CA PHE A 65 -8.48 21.34 19.94
C PHE A 65 -8.14 19.88 19.59
N LEU A 66 -7.02 19.63 18.91
CA LEU A 66 -6.61 18.27 18.54
C LEU A 66 -6.29 17.39 19.75
N HIS A 67 -5.70 17.98 20.81
CA HIS A 67 -5.50 17.30 22.09
C HIS A 67 -6.81 16.95 22.79
N ALA A 68 -7.82 17.82 22.67
CA ALA A 68 -9.13 17.58 23.25
C ALA A 68 -9.94 16.50 22.49
N GLN A 69 -9.66 16.30 21.19
CA GLN A 69 -10.30 15.27 20.38
C GLN A 69 -9.73 13.87 20.63
N ASP A 70 -8.40 13.73 20.77
CA ASP A 70 -7.76 12.45 21.07
C ASP A 70 -6.47 12.67 21.89
N ALA A 71 -6.33 11.91 22.97
CA ALA A 71 -5.14 11.93 23.81
C ALA A 71 -3.91 11.37 23.09
N SER A 72 -4.08 10.53 22.06
CA SER A 72 -3.00 10.00 21.23
C SER A 72 -2.39 11.04 20.27
N ASN A 73 -3.08 12.16 20.05
CA ASN A 73 -2.58 13.29 19.26
C ASN A 73 -1.50 14.11 19.99
N VAL A 74 -1.25 13.87 21.28
CA VAL A 74 -0.25 14.59 22.07
C VAL A 74 1.15 14.07 21.77
N VAL A 75 2.04 14.93 21.28
CA VAL A 75 3.46 14.62 21.16
C VAL A 75 4.20 15.11 22.40
N SER A 76 4.78 14.20 23.18
CA SER A 76 5.60 14.53 24.34
C SER A 76 6.99 15.02 23.90
N SER A 77 7.24 16.31 24.07
CA SER A 77 8.55 16.93 23.86
C SER A 77 8.75 18.02 24.91
N ASP A 78 9.84 17.94 25.68
CA ASP A 78 10.13 18.69 26.92
C ASP A 78 10.25 20.23 26.79
N ALA A 79 9.85 20.83 25.66
CA ALA A 79 9.78 22.28 25.51
C ALA A 79 8.80 22.77 24.42
N LYS A 80 8.01 21.89 23.80
CA LYS A 80 7.16 22.22 22.64
C LYS A 80 5.72 21.75 22.86
N LYS A 81 4.77 22.63 22.57
CA LYS A 81 3.36 22.23 22.47
C LYS A 81 3.14 21.73 21.04
N ALA A 82 2.79 20.46 20.88
CA ALA A 82 2.63 19.86 19.55
C ALA A 82 1.45 18.90 19.49
N ALA A 83 0.76 18.88 18.35
CA ALA A 83 -0.32 17.95 18.07
C ALA A 83 -0.12 17.27 16.72
N ILE A 84 -0.56 16.02 16.64
CA ILE A 84 -0.72 15.30 15.38
C ILE A 84 -2.16 15.49 14.91
N PHE A 85 -2.31 15.95 13.66
CA PHE A 85 -3.56 15.81 12.93
C PHE A 85 -3.49 14.53 12.09
N ASN A 86 -4.36 13.57 12.42
CA ASN A 86 -4.58 12.38 11.63
C ASN A 86 -5.84 12.58 10.78
N GLY A 87 -5.65 12.49 9.46
CA GLY A 87 -6.76 12.44 8.50
C GLY A 87 -7.63 11.19 8.62
N VAL A 88 -8.62 11.07 7.72
CA VAL A 88 -9.42 9.86 7.57
C VAL A 88 -8.47 8.66 7.34
N ASP A 89 -8.69 7.58 8.10
CA ASP A 89 -7.92 6.33 8.08
C ASP A 89 -6.40 6.47 8.31
N GLY A 90 -5.95 7.59 8.92
CA GLY A 90 -4.53 7.85 9.16
C GLY A 90 -3.71 8.15 7.88
N LEU A 91 -4.36 8.31 6.73
CA LEU A 91 -3.70 8.42 5.41
C LEU A 91 -2.95 9.73 5.18
N TYR A 92 -3.24 10.78 5.92
CA TYR A 92 -2.56 12.07 5.82
C TYR A 92 -2.30 12.66 7.21
N LYS A 93 -1.08 12.43 7.69
CA LYS A 93 -0.61 12.86 9.00
C LYS A 93 0.16 14.18 8.90
N HIS A 94 -0.18 15.12 9.78
CA HIS A 94 0.48 16.42 9.88
C HIS A 94 0.83 16.71 11.34
N THR A 95 2.09 17.05 11.60
CA THR A 95 2.54 17.48 12.93
C THR A 95 2.52 19.00 13.00
N ILE A 96 1.77 19.54 13.96
CA ILE A 96 1.68 20.98 14.23
C ILE A 96 2.47 21.26 15.50
N GLU A 97 3.53 22.05 15.41
CA GLU A 97 4.38 22.41 16.54
C GLU A 97 4.34 23.92 16.83
N GLN A 98 4.23 24.26 18.11
CA GLN A 98 4.49 25.59 18.63
C GLN A 98 5.83 25.58 19.38
N SER A 99 6.81 26.33 18.85
CA SER A 99 8.09 26.52 19.52
C SER A 99 7.97 27.46 20.74
N ALA A 100 9.02 27.49 21.58
CA ALA A 100 9.10 28.40 22.73
C ALA A 100 8.90 29.89 22.38
N ASN A 101 9.22 30.29 21.14
CA ASN A 101 9.03 31.66 20.63
C ASN A 101 7.64 31.88 19.99
N ASN A 102 6.68 30.98 20.24
CA ASN A 102 5.34 30.98 19.65
C ASN A 102 5.31 30.89 18.11
N ILE A 103 6.39 30.41 17.47
CA ILE A 103 6.39 30.15 16.03
C ILE A 103 5.67 28.83 15.78
N ILE A 104 4.75 28.84 14.82
CA ILE A 104 4.02 27.66 14.38
C ILE A 104 4.70 27.05 13.16
N THR A 105 5.01 25.77 13.26
CA THR A 105 5.53 24.96 12.14
C THR A 105 4.55 23.81 11.90
N ILE A 106 4.31 23.50 10.63
CA ILE A 106 3.48 22.37 10.23
C ILE A 106 4.33 21.51 9.32
N THR A 107 4.47 20.25 9.70
CA THR A 107 5.27 19.27 8.96
C THR A 107 4.34 18.15 8.52
N PRO A 108 4.03 18.02 7.22
CA PRO A 108 3.37 16.82 6.72
C PRO A 108 4.34 15.63 6.82
N ASP A 109 3.80 14.45 7.08
CA ASP A 109 4.63 13.22 7.19
C ASP A 109 5.23 12.81 5.82
N SER A 110 4.61 13.27 4.73
CA SER A 110 5.13 13.17 3.37
C SER A 110 4.50 14.22 2.44
N THR A 111 5.11 14.48 1.29
CA THR A 111 4.47 15.29 0.22
C THR A 111 3.14 14.68 -0.21
N LYS A 112 3.02 13.35 -0.20
CA LYS A 112 1.76 12.65 -0.48
C LYS A 112 0.65 13.00 0.52
N ALA A 113 0.99 13.23 1.79
CA ALA A 113 0.01 13.60 2.81
C ALA A 113 -0.67 14.95 2.52
N ILE A 114 0.09 15.94 2.03
CA ILE A 114 -0.48 17.25 1.68
C ILE A 114 -1.25 17.21 0.35
N LEU A 115 -0.80 16.40 -0.62
CA LEU A 115 -1.55 16.19 -1.87
C LEU A 115 -2.92 15.56 -1.61
N ARG A 116 -2.97 14.47 -0.81
CA ARG A 116 -4.24 13.82 -0.39
C ARG A 116 -5.19 14.79 0.29
N LEU A 117 -4.66 15.66 1.14
CA LEU A 117 -5.46 16.68 1.82
C LEU A 117 -6.04 17.71 0.84
N ILE A 118 -5.32 18.05 -0.24
CA ILE A 118 -5.84 18.94 -1.29
C ILE A 118 -6.95 18.26 -2.10
N PHE A 119 -6.78 16.99 -2.52
CA PHE A 119 -7.85 16.24 -3.19
C PHE A 119 -9.13 16.17 -2.34
N ALA A 120 -8.98 15.85 -1.04
CA ALA A 120 -10.10 15.83 -0.11
C ALA A 120 -10.79 17.21 0.02
N ASP A 121 -10.03 18.30 -0.03
CA ASP A 121 -10.56 19.68 0.05
C ASP A 121 -11.32 20.08 -1.22
N MET A 122 -10.86 19.59 -2.38
CA MET A 122 -11.49 19.73 -3.69
C MET A 122 -12.74 18.86 -3.85
N ASN A 123 -12.94 17.87 -2.96
CA ASN A 123 -13.95 16.82 -3.11
C ASN A 123 -13.73 16.02 -4.41
N GLU A 124 -12.47 15.74 -4.71
CA GLU A 124 -12.05 14.97 -5.88
C GLU A 124 -11.53 13.61 -5.41
N ASP A 125 -11.98 12.56 -6.09
CA ASP A 125 -11.49 11.22 -5.84
C ASP A 125 -10.05 11.09 -6.35
N TYR A 126 -9.28 10.24 -5.67
CA TYR A 126 -7.92 9.93 -6.09
C TYR A 126 -7.63 8.47 -5.78
N ASP A 127 -6.74 7.87 -6.55
CA ASP A 127 -6.26 6.53 -6.24
C ASP A 127 -5.27 6.60 -5.06
N LYS A 128 -5.58 5.85 -4.00
CA LYS A 128 -4.72 5.74 -2.81
C LYS A 128 -3.31 5.22 -3.14
N ASN A 129 -3.17 4.49 -4.25
CA ASN A 129 -1.94 3.88 -4.74
C ASN A 129 -1.03 4.85 -5.50
N TRP A 130 -1.56 5.95 -6.07
CA TRP A 130 -0.73 6.93 -6.81
C TRP A 130 0.49 7.35 -6.01
N ASN A 131 1.69 7.28 -6.58
CA ASN A 131 2.87 7.80 -5.91
C ASN A 131 2.79 9.34 -5.82
N THR A 132 3.73 9.97 -5.11
CA THR A 132 3.76 11.42 -4.94
C THR A 132 3.81 12.17 -6.29
N GLN A 133 4.50 11.62 -7.29
CA GLN A 133 4.70 12.21 -8.61
C GLN A 133 3.44 12.16 -9.45
N THR A 134 2.84 10.98 -9.61
CA THR A 134 1.57 10.77 -10.32
C THR A 134 0.46 11.59 -9.71
N MET A 135 0.36 11.57 -8.38
CA MET A 135 -0.66 12.34 -7.65
C MET A 135 -0.46 13.85 -7.85
N GLY A 136 0.78 14.33 -7.84
CA GLY A 136 1.06 15.74 -8.09
C GLY A 136 0.84 16.17 -9.53
N ALA A 137 1.19 15.34 -10.51
CA ALA A 137 0.96 15.61 -11.93
C ALA A 137 -0.53 15.69 -12.25
N LYS A 138 -1.33 14.70 -11.84
CA LYS A 138 -2.78 14.72 -12.06
C LYS A 138 -3.46 15.90 -11.38
N LEU A 139 -2.98 16.29 -10.20
CA LEU A 139 -3.47 17.48 -9.52
C LEU A 139 -3.12 18.77 -10.29
N ILE A 140 -1.92 18.85 -10.89
CA ILE A 140 -1.53 19.98 -11.75
C ILE A 140 -2.45 20.05 -12.98
N ASP A 141 -2.66 18.93 -13.66
CA ASP A 141 -3.50 18.87 -14.88
C ASP A 141 -4.95 19.26 -14.58
N LEU A 142 -5.49 18.72 -13.47
CA LEU A 142 -6.82 19.05 -12.96
C LEU A 142 -6.98 20.55 -12.68
N LEU A 143 -6.00 21.17 -12.02
CA LEU A 143 -6.04 22.58 -11.63
C LEU A 143 -5.83 23.53 -12.81
N ASN A 144 -5.06 23.12 -13.82
CA ASN A 144 -4.84 23.90 -15.04
C ASN A 144 -5.99 23.77 -16.04
N GLY A 145 -7.00 22.94 -15.75
CA GLY A 145 -8.19 22.78 -16.57
C GLY A 145 -7.96 21.97 -17.84
N GLU A 146 -6.94 21.10 -17.86
CA GLU A 146 -6.60 20.23 -19.00
C GLU A 146 -7.37 18.90 -19.00
N LEU A 147 -8.46 18.78 -18.23
CA LEU A 147 -9.41 17.67 -18.37
C LEU A 147 -10.40 17.96 -19.51
N HIS A 148 -10.12 17.45 -20.70
CA HIS A 148 -11.12 17.37 -21.76
C HIS A 148 -12.22 16.38 -21.36
N GLN A 149 -13.37 16.92 -20.95
CA GLN A 149 -14.67 16.25 -21.04
C GLN A 149 -15.01 16.11 -22.51
N ASP A 150 -14.66 14.99 -23.11
CA ASP A 150 -15.24 14.36 -24.32
C ASP A 150 -14.15 13.45 -24.91
N ASP A 151 -13.91 12.27 -24.31
CA ASP A 151 -13.25 11.10 -24.93
C ASP A 151 -13.54 9.85 -24.06
N ALA A 152 -14.83 9.65 -23.74
CA ALA A 152 -15.34 8.43 -23.11
C ALA A 152 -15.57 7.29 -24.13
N ASP A 153 -15.22 7.49 -25.39
CA ASP A 153 -15.41 6.51 -26.48
C ASP A 153 -14.22 6.66 -27.47
N ASP A 154 -13.05 6.18 -27.06
CA ASP A 154 -11.83 5.80 -27.83
C ASP A 154 -10.57 6.17 -27.03
N ILE A 155 -10.39 5.55 -25.86
CA ILE A 155 -9.07 5.50 -25.22
C ILE A 155 -8.27 4.44 -25.98
N ASP A 156 -7.31 4.89 -26.78
CA ASP A 156 -6.17 4.06 -27.14
C ASP A 156 -5.47 3.67 -25.83
N GLU A 157 -5.62 2.40 -25.44
CA GLU A 157 -5.03 1.75 -24.26
C GLU A 157 -3.49 1.66 -24.33
N SER A 158 -2.80 2.69 -24.81
CA SER A 158 -1.35 2.77 -24.68
C SER A 158 -1.01 3.63 -23.46
N ILE A 159 -1.10 3.02 -22.27
CA ILE A 159 -0.21 3.45 -21.17
C ILE A 159 1.20 3.38 -21.76
N ASP A 160 1.96 4.48 -21.67
CA ASP A 160 3.34 4.49 -22.15
C ASP A 160 4.07 3.32 -21.46
N GLU A 161 4.64 2.40 -22.25
CA GLU A 161 5.27 1.18 -21.74
C GLU A 161 6.33 1.52 -20.69
N ASP A 162 6.97 2.70 -20.82
CA ASP A 162 7.94 3.25 -19.89
C ASP A 162 7.31 3.67 -18.53
N GLU A 163 6.06 4.18 -18.52
CA GLU A 163 5.34 4.54 -17.30
C GLU A 163 4.89 3.30 -16.53
N LYS A 164 4.34 2.30 -17.23
CA LYS A 164 3.98 1.00 -16.63
C LYS A 164 5.21 0.27 -16.08
N ALA A 165 6.31 0.30 -16.84
CA ALA A 165 7.58 -0.28 -16.41
C ALA A 165 8.12 0.36 -15.11
N ASN A 166 7.98 1.68 -14.99
CA ASN A 166 8.42 2.39 -13.81
C ASN A 166 7.50 2.11 -12.59
N GLU A 167 6.19 2.04 -12.78
CA GLU A 167 5.25 1.67 -11.71
C GLU A 167 5.49 0.26 -11.17
N ASN A 168 5.68 -0.71 -12.07
CA ASN A 168 5.99 -2.09 -11.72
C ASN A 168 7.29 -2.19 -10.93
N TRP A 169 8.31 -1.44 -11.34
CA TRP A 169 9.60 -1.40 -10.66
C TRP A 169 9.51 -0.78 -9.25
N GLU A 170 8.76 0.32 -9.10
CA GLU A 170 8.54 0.94 -7.80
C GLU A 170 7.75 0.03 -6.85
N TRP A 171 6.74 -0.69 -7.36
CA TRP A 171 6.06 -1.72 -6.56
C TRP A 171 7.05 -2.80 -6.12
N TRP A 172 7.87 -3.30 -7.03
CA TRP A 172 8.88 -4.33 -6.75
C TRP A 172 9.83 -3.91 -5.62
N LEU A 173 10.33 -2.66 -5.65
CA LEU A 173 11.20 -2.13 -4.59
C LEU A 173 10.52 -2.13 -3.21
N ASN A 174 9.22 -1.86 -3.18
CA ASN A 174 8.42 -1.75 -1.95
C ASN A 174 7.79 -3.07 -1.49
N ALA A 175 7.85 -4.15 -2.29
CA ALA A 175 7.26 -5.45 -1.98
C ALA A 175 7.82 -6.10 -0.69
N GLY A 176 9.05 -5.76 -0.29
CA GLY A 176 9.73 -6.31 0.88
C GLY A 176 10.54 -7.57 0.57
N SER A 177 11.46 -7.95 1.45
CA SER A 177 12.42 -9.05 1.19
C SER A 177 11.75 -10.41 0.98
N ASN A 178 10.84 -10.82 1.86
CA ASN A 178 10.15 -12.12 1.75
C ASN A 178 9.32 -12.23 0.48
N MET A 179 8.62 -11.15 0.10
CA MET A 179 7.80 -11.12 -1.11
C MET A 179 8.67 -11.20 -2.38
N ARG A 180 9.75 -10.41 -2.43
CA ARG A 180 10.69 -10.46 -3.56
C ARG A 180 11.34 -11.83 -3.70
N PHE A 181 11.74 -12.43 -2.57
CA PHE A 181 12.28 -13.78 -2.55
C PHE A 181 11.28 -14.79 -3.10
N LEU A 182 10.05 -14.80 -2.58
CA LEU A 182 8.97 -15.68 -3.05
C LEU A 182 8.75 -15.56 -4.58
N LEU A 183 8.63 -14.34 -5.08
CA LEU A 183 8.33 -14.09 -6.50
C LEU A 183 9.49 -14.51 -7.41
N LEU A 184 10.74 -14.25 -7.00
CA LEU A 184 11.89 -14.69 -7.79
C LEU A 184 12.13 -16.19 -7.71
N TYR A 185 11.86 -16.81 -6.56
CA TYR A 185 11.93 -18.25 -6.40
C TYR A 185 10.93 -18.94 -7.33
N GLU A 186 9.68 -18.47 -7.36
CA GLU A 186 8.67 -19.00 -8.27
C GLU A 186 9.07 -18.78 -9.75
N LEU A 187 9.63 -17.62 -10.07
CA LEU A 187 10.11 -17.31 -11.41
C LEU A 187 11.27 -18.23 -11.83
N GLU A 188 12.22 -18.48 -10.93
CA GLU A 188 13.31 -19.44 -11.15
C GLU A 188 12.74 -20.83 -11.42
N ARG A 189 11.78 -21.27 -10.60
CA ARG A 189 11.14 -22.58 -10.73
C ARG A 189 10.41 -22.74 -12.07
N GLN A 190 9.73 -21.70 -12.53
CA GLN A 190 8.97 -21.73 -13.80
C GLN A 190 9.86 -21.66 -15.04
N LEU A 191 10.91 -20.84 -15.01
CA LEU A 191 11.66 -20.48 -16.22
C LEU A 191 13.11 -21.00 -16.24
N GLY A 192 13.68 -21.40 -15.10
CA GLY A 192 15.08 -21.83 -14.98
C GLY A 192 16.11 -20.72 -15.30
N ILE A 193 15.66 -19.46 -15.40
CA ILE A 193 16.46 -18.35 -15.94
C ILE A 193 17.57 -17.89 -14.99
N LEU A 194 17.44 -18.07 -13.68
CA LEU A 194 18.46 -17.61 -12.73
C LEU A 194 19.64 -18.59 -12.69
N SER A 195 19.38 -19.90 -12.80
CA SER A 195 20.41 -20.93 -12.89
C SER A 195 21.22 -20.87 -14.19
N ASP A 196 20.59 -20.49 -15.31
CA ASP A 196 21.26 -20.45 -16.62
C ASP A 196 22.07 -19.17 -16.86
N ASN A 197 21.78 -18.08 -16.15
CA ASN A 197 22.43 -16.78 -16.31
C ASN A 197 23.72 -16.60 -15.50
N ASN A 198 24.28 -17.68 -14.94
CA ASN A 198 25.51 -17.63 -14.15
C ASN A 198 25.40 -16.63 -12.98
N CYS A 199 24.19 -16.49 -12.40
CA CYS A 199 23.99 -15.66 -11.22
C CYS A 199 24.84 -16.24 -10.09
N GLU A 200 25.73 -15.42 -9.54
CA GLU A 200 26.58 -15.86 -8.43
C GLU A 200 25.69 -16.25 -7.24
N THR A 201 25.98 -17.40 -6.67
CA THR A 201 25.43 -17.83 -5.38
C THR A 201 26.38 -17.42 -4.27
N ASP A 202 25.84 -17.11 -3.10
CA ASP A 202 26.65 -16.88 -1.91
C ASP A 202 27.23 -18.19 -1.34
N GLU A 203 27.91 -18.10 -0.20
CA GLU A 203 28.56 -19.24 0.48
C GLU A 203 27.56 -20.33 0.90
N ASP A 204 26.29 -19.94 0.95
CA ASP A 204 25.15 -20.69 1.43
C ASP A 204 24.32 -21.27 0.25
N GLY A 205 24.72 -20.98 -1.00
CA GLY A 205 24.09 -21.50 -2.21
C GLY A 205 22.85 -20.72 -2.67
N ALA A 206 22.54 -19.59 -2.02
CA ALA A 206 21.47 -18.69 -2.42
C ALA A 206 21.96 -17.73 -3.51
N PHE A 207 21.16 -17.48 -4.54
CA PHE A 207 21.51 -16.45 -5.52
C PHE A 207 21.61 -15.09 -4.84
N TYR A 208 22.70 -14.33 -5.08
CA TYR A 208 22.88 -13.00 -4.50
C TYR A 208 21.71 -12.05 -4.78
N ILE A 209 20.98 -12.29 -5.86
CA ILE A 209 19.77 -11.55 -6.24
C ILE A 209 18.69 -11.58 -5.16
N TYR A 210 18.61 -12.66 -4.37
CA TYR A 210 17.70 -12.83 -3.24
C TYR A 210 18.05 -11.94 -2.04
N HIS A 211 19.32 -11.54 -1.93
CA HIS A 211 19.83 -10.77 -0.81
C HIS A 211 20.02 -9.28 -1.11
N ARG A 212 19.63 -8.82 -2.30
CA ARG A 212 19.84 -7.42 -2.71
C ARG A 212 19.06 -6.44 -1.83
N SER A 213 19.79 -5.47 -1.29
CA SER A 213 19.20 -4.32 -0.61
C SER A 213 18.45 -3.44 -1.60
N ILE A 214 17.55 -2.57 -1.10
CA ILE A 214 16.88 -1.56 -1.92
C ILE A 214 17.91 -0.67 -2.64
N GLU A 215 19.03 -0.35 -1.98
CA GLU A 215 20.10 0.45 -2.57
C GLU A 215 20.79 -0.27 -3.74
N GLN A 216 21.04 -1.58 -3.61
CA GLN A 216 21.62 -2.40 -4.67
C GLN A 216 20.66 -2.55 -5.85
N LEU A 217 19.38 -2.82 -5.59
CA LEU A 217 18.36 -2.90 -6.63
C LEU A 217 18.21 -1.56 -7.37
N ASN A 218 18.22 -0.42 -6.67
CA ASN A 218 18.14 0.90 -7.30
C ASN A 218 19.32 1.20 -8.23
N GLN A 219 20.52 0.71 -7.91
CA GLN A 219 21.68 0.86 -8.79
C GLN A 219 21.54 0.03 -10.07
N GLU A 220 20.80 -1.07 -9.99
CA GLU A 220 20.53 -2.02 -11.07
C GLU A 220 19.20 -1.75 -11.79
N ALA A 221 18.47 -0.68 -11.44
CA ALA A 221 17.30 -0.24 -12.20
C ALA A 221 17.63 0.05 -13.68
N ASN A 222 18.93 0.28 -13.97
CA ASN A 222 19.47 0.43 -15.32
C ASN A 222 20.04 -0.88 -15.91
N ASP A 223 20.20 -1.93 -15.10
CA ASP A 223 20.60 -3.26 -15.55
C ASP A 223 19.36 -4.00 -16.07
N ALA A 224 19.35 -4.31 -17.37
CA ALA A 224 18.14 -4.71 -18.09
C ALA A 224 17.41 -5.96 -17.53
N LEU A 225 18.08 -6.85 -16.80
CA LEU A 225 17.49 -8.14 -16.42
C LEU A 225 16.35 -7.98 -15.40
N MET A 226 16.56 -7.28 -14.28
CA MET A 226 15.56 -7.24 -13.21
C MET A 226 14.28 -6.47 -13.57
N PRO A 227 14.35 -5.25 -14.14
CA PRO A 227 13.18 -4.56 -14.66
C PRO A 227 12.43 -5.40 -15.71
N TYR A 228 13.16 -6.09 -16.61
CA TYR A 228 12.56 -7.01 -17.59
C TYR A 228 11.80 -8.16 -16.91
N LEU A 229 12.42 -8.82 -15.93
CA LEU A 229 11.76 -9.91 -15.19
C LEU A 229 10.52 -9.43 -14.43
N VAL A 230 10.59 -8.23 -13.85
CA VAL A 230 9.46 -7.64 -13.15
C VAL A 230 8.30 -7.35 -14.13
N ASN A 231 8.59 -6.67 -15.24
CA ASN A 231 7.59 -6.19 -16.18
C ASN A 231 6.94 -7.27 -17.03
N ASP A 232 7.72 -8.27 -17.43
CA ASP A 232 7.27 -9.23 -18.45
C ASP A 232 6.86 -10.57 -17.83
N TYR A 233 7.22 -10.83 -16.57
CA TYR A 233 6.96 -12.11 -15.94
C TYR A 233 6.30 -12.00 -14.57
N ILE A 234 6.88 -11.22 -13.64
CA ILE A 234 6.36 -11.19 -12.26
C ILE A 234 4.95 -10.58 -12.20
N VAL A 235 4.72 -9.45 -12.88
CA VAL A 235 3.40 -8.80 -12.86
C VAL A 235 2.31 -9.59 -13.56
N GLU A 236 2.69 -10.48 -14.48
CA GLU A 236 1.82 -11.36 -15.25
C GLU A 236 1.65 -12.75 -14.59
N LEU A 237 2.15 -12.96 -13.36
CA LEU A 237 2.01 -14.23 -12.64
C LEU A 237 0.54 -14.52 -12.32
N GLU A 238 0.01 -15.62 -12.90
CA GLU A 238 -1.35 -16.09 -12.61
C GLU A 238 -1.43 -17.02 -11.39
N HIS A 239 -0.33 -17.70 -11.08
CA HIS A 239 -0.25 -18.75 -10.07
C HIS A 239 1.00 -18.55 -9.21
N LEU A 240 0.81 -18.61 -7.88
CA LEU A 240 1.89 -18.50 -6.92
C LEU A 240 1.79 -19.61 -5.87
N SER A 241 2.88 -20.35 -5.69
CA SER A 241 3.04 -21.36 -4.64
C SER A 241 4.03 -20.84 -3.60
N VAL A 242 3.65 -20.87 -2.33
CA VAL A 242 4.46 -20.33 -1.22
C VAL A 242 5.37 -21.39 -0.62
N THR A 243 4.89 -22.64 -0.55
CA THR A 243 5.47 -23.74 0.22
C THR A 243 6.94 -24.03 -0.09
N GLU A 244 7.29 -24.10 -1.38
CA GLU A 244 8.67 -24.44 -1.75
C GLU A 244 9.64 -23.31 -1.38
N ALA A 245 9.22 -22.05 -1.55
CA ALA A 245 10.03 -20.90 -1.17
C ALA A 245 10.17 -20.82 0.35
N SER A 246 9.08 -20.93 1.11
CA SER A 246 9.08 -20.83 2.58
C SER A 246 9.90 -21.94 3.25
N GLN A 247 9.88 -23.15 2.70
CA GLN A 247 10.61 -24.32 3.22
C GLN A 247 12.01 -24.50 2.62
N SER A 248 12.41 -23.68 1.66
CA SER A 248 13.77 -23.74 1.10
C SER A 248 14.81 -23.41 2.18
N GLU A 249 16.02 -24.00 2.07
CA GLU A 249 17.12 -23.71 3.00
C GLU A 249 17.43 -22.20 3.02
N VAL A 250 17.35 -21.55 1.86
CA VAL A 250 17.49 -20.09 1.68
C VAL A 250 16.35 -19.32 2.36
N GLY A 251 15.11 -19.75 2.20
CA GLY A 251 13.93 -19.14 2.84
C GLY A 251 13.98 -19.24 4.37
N SER A 252 14.52 -20.35 4.90
CA SER A 252 14.72 -20.55 6.33
C SER A 252 15.75 -19.60 6.94
N TRP A 253 16.71 -19.06 6.17
CA TRP A 253 17.74 -18.13 6.66
C TRP A 253 17.32 -16.67 6.63
N LEU A 254 16.30 -16.32 5.83
CA LEU A 254 15.78 -14.94 5.64
C LEU A 254 14.95 -14.39 6.82
N VAL A 255 15.31 -14.70 8.08
CA VAL A 255 14.68 -14.18 9.32
C VAL A 255 13.32 -14.84 9.66
N GLY A 256 12.99 -15.95 9.00
CA GLY A 256 11.68 -16.59 9.08
C GLY A 256 10.75 -15.99 8.04
N PHE A 257 10.20 -16.84 7.17
CA PHE A 257 9.30 -16.41 6.13
C PHE A 257 8.07 -15.74 6.78
N CYS A 258 7.90 -14.44 6.56
CA CYS A 258 6.82 -13.68 7.17
C CYS A 258 5.55 -13.86 6.34
N PHE A 259 4.52 -14.42 6.96
CA PHE A 259 3.22 -14.55 6.35
C PHE A 259 2.36 -13.28 6.44
N GLU A 260 2.87 -12.21 7.06
CA GLU A 260 2.22 -10.91 7.12
C GLU A 260 2.49 -10.10 5.84
N HIS A 261 1.52 -9.27 5.43
CA HIS A 261 1.58 -8.35 4.28
C HIS A 261 1.41 -8.95 2.88
N PHE A 262 0.64 -10.03 2.76
CA PHE A 262 0.22 -10.59 1.47
C PHE A 262 -0.70 -9.65 0.67
N ASP A 263 -1.26 -8.61 1.28
CA ASP A 263 -2.04 -7.56 0.60
C ASP A 263 -1.25 -6.86 -0.52
N ARG A 264 0.09 -6.89 -0.46
CA ARG A 264 0.97 -6.36 -1.52
C ARG A 264 0.87 -7.13 -2.83
N LEU A 265 0.46 -8.41 -2.80
CA LEU A 265 0.17 -9.19 -3.99
C LEU A 265 -1.07 -8.71 -4.74
N ALA A 266 -1.90 -7.85 -4.14
CA ALA A 266 -3.03 -7.26 -4.83
C ALA A 266 -2.62 -6.39 -6.04
N TYR A 267 -1.33 -6.01 -6.14
CA TYR A 267 -0.76 -5.37 -7.32
C TYR A 267 -0.68 -6.30 -8.54
N LEU A 268 -0.52 -7.61 -8.32
CA LEU A 268 -0.50 -8.61 -9.37
C LEU A 268 -1.93 -8.84 -9.86
N SER A 269 -2.35 -8.06 -10.85
CA SER A 269 -3.74 -8.07 -11.34
C SER A 269 -4.15 -9.43 -11.89
N GLU A 270 -3.20 -10.15 -12.48
CA GLU A 270 -3.40 -11.46 -13.08
C GLU A 270 -3.36 -12.63 -12.09
N LEU A 271 -2.95 -12.40 -10.83
CA LEU A 271 -2.85 -13.45 -9.83
C LEU A 271 -4.23 -14.01 -9.46
N LYS A 272 -4.50 -15.21 -9.95
CA LYS A 272 -5.78 -15.93 -9.80
C LYS A 272 -5.70 -17.04 -8.77
N SER A 273 -4.51 -17.57 -8.52
CA SER A 273 -4.30 -18.74 -7.68
C SER A 273 -3.15 -18.52 -6.70
N LEU A 274 -3.44 -18.72 -5.42
CA LEU A 274 -2.43 -18.69 -4.37
C LEU A 274 -2.51 -19.99 -3.56
N SER A 275 -1.37 -20.65 -3.39
CA SER A 275 -1.28 -21.95 -2.72
C SER A 275 -0.24 -21.93 -1.61
N PHE A 276 -0.67 -22.38 -0.43
CA PHE A 276 0.15 -22.70 0.74
C PHE A 276 0.15 -24.20 1.02
N LYS A 277 -0.31 -25.01 0.06
CA LYS A 277 -0.48 -26.44 0.24
C LYS A 277 0.77 -27.12 0.80
N HIS A 278 0.61 -27.95 1.84
CA HIS A 278 1.71 -28.62 2.55
C HIS A 278 2.69 -27.68 3.27
N ASP A 279 2.36 -26.41 3.45
CA ASP A 279 3.16 -25.50 4.27
C ASP A 279 2.93 -25.74 5.75
N ASN A 280 3.79 -26.57 6.35
CA ASN A 280 3.72 -26.89 7.77
C ASN A 280 4.14 -25.72 8.69
N THR A 281 4.70 -24.65 8.14
CA THR A 281 5.09 -23.44 8.89
C THR A 281 3.96 -22.42 8.97
N LEU A 282 2.92 -22.56 8.14
CA LEU A 282 1.72 -21.75 8.20
C LEU A 282 0.78 -22.30 9.28
N SER A 283 0.78 -21.66 10.46
CA SER A 283 -0.07 -22.05 11.61
C SER A 283 -1.26 -21.12 11.85
N PHE A 284 -1.41 -20.06 11.05
CA PHE A 284 -2.50 -19.09 11.11
C PHE A 284 -2.90 -18.61 9.71
N ILE A 285 -4.12 -18.09 9.55
CA ILE A 285 -4.59 -17.43 8.32
C ILE A 285 -4.15 -15.97 8.33
N PRO A 286 -3.30 -15.51 7.39
CA PRO A 286 -2.92 -14.11 7.34
C PRO A 286 -4.10 -13.22 6.95
N HIS A 287 -4.52 -12.32 7.86
CA HIS A 287 -5.62 -11.38 7.62
C HIS A 287 -5.46 -10.58 6.30
N SER A 288 -4.22 -10.31 5.90
CA SER A 288 -3.88 -9.57 4.68
C SER A 288 -4.30 -10.27 3.36
N LEU A 289 -4.56 -11.59 3.38
CA LEU A 289 -5.07 -12.32 2.21
C LEU A 289 -6.40 -11.76 1.70
N ALA A 290 -7.22 -11.18 2.59
CA ALA A 290 -8.47 -10.52 2.22
C ALA A 290 -8.27 -9.32 1.25
N GLY A 291 -7.05 -8.80 1.12
CA GLY A 291 -6.68 -7.73 0.19
C GLY A 291 -6.56 -8.16 -1.27
N ILE A 292 -6.35 -9.45 -1.56
CA ILE A 292 -6.03 -9.95 -2.91
C ILE A 292 -7.31 -10.27 -3.69
N LYS A 293 -8.03 -9.22 -4.12
CA LYS A 293 -9.39 -9.32 -4.68
C LYS A 293 -9.52 -10.09 -6.00
N ASN A 294 -8.41 -10.40 -6.66
CA ASN A 294 -8.40 -11.09 -7.96
C ASN A 294 -8.35 -12.62 -7.82
N LEU A 295 -8.15 -13.15 -6.60
CA LEU A 295 -8.10 -14.59 -6.39
C LEU A 295 -9.41 -15.28 -6.74
N THR A 296 -9.26 -16.41 -7.43
CA THR A 296 -10.32 -17.38 -7.73
C THR A 296 -10.04 -18.72 -7.08
N HIS A 297 -8.77 -19.01 -6.74
CA HIS A 297 -8.34 -20.24 -6.11
C HIS A 297 -7.44 -19.90 -4.93
N LEU A 298 -7.81 -20.38 -3.74
CA LEU A 298 -7.00 -20.30 -2.54
C LEU A 298 -6.86 -21.70 -1.95
N ASP A 299 -5.64 -22.21 -1.90
CA ASP A 299 -5.34 -23.53 -1.35
C ASP A 299 -4.55 -23.36 -0.05
N LEU A 300 -5.18 -23.73 1.06
CA LEU A 300 -4.60 -23.76 2.41
C LEU A 300 -4.49 -25.21 2.93
N SER A 301 -4.68 -26.21 2.07
CA SER A 301 -4.76 -27.60 2.47
C SER A 301 -3.44 -28.14 3.01
N ASP A 302 -3.53 -29.13 3.90
CA ASP A 302 -2.37 -29.79 4.51
C ASP A 302 -1.42 -28.78 5.23
N THR A 303 -1.99 -27.76 5.89
CA THR A 303 -1.26 -26.78 6.71
C THR A 303 -1.62 -26.93 8.20
N SER A 304 -0.92 -26.19 9.07
CA SER A 304 -1.14 -26.23 10.53
C SER A 304 -2.12 -25.13 11.00
N ILE A 305 -2.91 -24.55 10.10
CA ILE A 305 -3.86 -23.47 10.42
C ILE A 305 -4.91 -23.96 11.43
N GLY A 306 -5.18 -23.13 12.43
CA GLY A 306 -6.06 -23.46 13.55
C GLY A 306 -5.38 -24.13 14.74
N ALA A 307 -4.09 -24.46 14.65
CA ALA A 307 -3.34 -25.11 15.74
C ALA A 307 -3.05 -24.15 16.91
N ASP A 308 -2.81 -22.88 16.61
CA ASP A 308 -2.38 -21.88 17.61
C ASP A 308 -3.59 -21.10 18.18
N ASP A 309 -4.34 -20.38 17.33
CA ASP A 309 -5.53 -19.61 17.70
C ASP A 309 -6.68 -19.85 16.70
N PRO A 310 -7.46 -20.93 16.88
CA PRO A 310 -8.55 -21.25 15.96
C PRO A 310 -9.68 -20.21 15.97
N GLU A 311 -9.85 -19.42 17.03
CA GLU A 311 -10.89 -18.38 17.05
C GLU A 311 -10.52 -17.21 16.14
N GLU A 312 -9.27 -16.76 16.19
CA GLU A 312 -8.74 -15.72 15.29
C GLU A 312 -8.72 -16.21 13.83
N ASP A 313 -8.31 -17.45 13.58
CA ASP A 313 -8.29 -18.01 12.23
C ASP A 313 -9.69 -18.13 11.64
N ILE A 314 -10.69 -18.52 12.43
CA ILE A 314 -12.09 -18.51 11.98
C ILE A 314 -12.52 -17.09 11.61
N GLU A 315 -12.21 -16.07 12.42
CA GLU A 315 -12.53 -14.68 12.08
C GLU A 315 -11.87 -14.26 10.75
N ASN A 316 -10.59 -14.59 10.56
CA ASN A 316 -9.85 -14.29 9.34
C ASN A 316 -10.42 -15.02 8.13
N LEU A 317 -10.87 -16.28 8.29
CA LEU A 317 -11.55 -17.05 7.25
C LEU A 317 -12.86 -16.36 6.82
N PHE A 318 -13.67 -15.89 7.77
CA PHE A 318 -14.89 -15.14 7.47
C PHE A 318 -14.60 -13.79 6.80
N ASN A 319 -13.51 -13.12 7.19
CA ASN A 319 -13.07 -11.88 6.56
C ASN A 319 -12.65 -12.10 5.10
N ILE A 320 -11.95 -13.20 4.81
CA ILE A 320 -11.61 -13.66 3.46
C ILE A 320 -12.89 -13.93 2.67
N ALA A 321 -13.83 -14.71 3.22
CA ALA A 321 -15.08 -15.03 2.54
C ALA A 321 -15.88 -13.78 2.15
N LYS A 322 -16.04 -12.81 3.07
CA LYS A 322 -16.69 -11.52 2.79
C LYS A 322 -15.95 -10.69 1.74
N SER A 323 -14.63 -10.81 1.71
CA SER A 323 -13.74 -10.00 0.89
C SER A 323 -13.52 -10.50 -0.52
N LEU A 324 -13.41 -11.82 -0.69
CA LEU A 324 -12.97 -12.48 -1.92
C LEU A 324 -14.16 -13.18 -2.60
N GLN A 325 -15.16 -12.38 -2.95
CA GLN A 325 -16.45 -12.82 -3.51
C GLN A 325 -16.34 -13.49 -4.90
N LYS A 326 -15.14 -13.49 -5.49
CA LYS A 326 -14.83 -14.16 -6.77
C LYS A 326 -14.20 -15.54 -6.59
N LEU A 327 -13.94 -15.99 -5.35
CA LEU A 327 -13.39 -17.32 -5.09
C LEU A 327 -14.32 -18.40 -5.67
N LEU A 328 -13.69 -19.34 -6.36
CA LEU A 328 -14.29 -20.53 -6.97
C LEU A 328 -13.83 -21.79 -6.23
N ILE A 329 -12.62 -21.78 -5.67
CA ILE A 329 -12.10 -22.88 -4.87
C ILE A 329 -11.44 -22.31 -3.61
N LEU A 330 -11.84 -22.86 -2.46
CA LEU A 330 -11.20 -22.65 -1.17
C LEU A 330 -10.93 -24.03 -0.56
N ASP A 331 -9.67 -24.45 -0.59
CA ASP A 331 -9.26 -25.76 -0.07
C ASP A 331 -8.74 -25.62 1.35
N LEU A 332 -9.44 -26.23 2.31
CA LEU A 332 -9.10 -26.27 3.73
C LEU A 332 -8.83 -27.69 4.21
N ARG A 333 -8.77 -28.68 3.31
CA ARG A 333 -8.65 -30.09 3.70
C ARG A 333 -7.39 -30.33 4.50
N ASN A 334 -7.49 -31.25 5.46
CA ASN A 334 -6.37 -31.62 6.34
C ASN A 334 -5.75 -30.43 7.08
N THR A 335 -6.57 -29.49 7.55
CA THR A 335 -6.15 -28.39 8.44
C THR A 335 -6.85 -28.51 9.79
N GLU A 336 -6.22 -28.04 10.87
CA GLU A 336 -6.80 -28.14 12.23
C GLU A 336 -8.06 -27.27 12.37
N ILE A 337 -8.14 -26.13 11.67
CA ILE A 337 -9.31 -25.24 11.68
C ILE A 337 -10.61 -25.94 11.26
N THR A 338 -10.54 -26.96 10.40
CA THR A 338 -11.74 -27.70 9.94
C THR A 338 -12.43 -28.48 11.05
N ASP A 339 -11.67 -28.93 12.06
CA ASP A 339 -12.17 -29.60 13.26
C ASP A 339 -12.80 -28.60 14.26
N HIS A 340 -12.41 -27.32 14.17
CA HIS A 340 -12.92 -26.25 15.02
C HIS A 340 -14.19 -25.57 14.47
N LEU A 341 -14.46 -25.70 13.16
CA LEU A 341 -15.66 -25.17 12.53
C LEU A 341 -16.90 -26.02 12.86
N THR A 342 -17.93 -25.36 13.36
CA THR A 342 -19.27 -25.97 13.49
C THR A 342 -19.98 -26.09 12.14
N ASP A 343 -20.96 -27.00 12.05
CA ASP A 343 -21.78 -27.15 10.84
C ASP A 343 -22.47 -25.81 10.45
N GLU A 344 -22.92 -25.02 11.44
CA GLU A 344 -23.53 -23.70 11.20
C GLU A 344 -22.53 -22.71 10.57
N GLN A 345 -21.27 -22.71 11.02
CA GLN A 345 -20.23 -21.87 10.42
C GLN A 345 -19.84 -22.34 9.02
N LYS A 346 -19.82 -23.66 8.77
CA LYS A 346 -19.59 -24.22 7.42
C LYS A 346 -20.70 -23.78 6.47
N ASP A 347 -21.96 -23.85 6.91
CA ASP A 347 -23.11 -23.35 6.15
C ASP A 347 -23.01 -21.83 5.90
N GLU A 348 -22.66 -21.03 6.91
CA GLU A 348 -22.49 -19.57 6.77
C GLU A 348 -21.37 -19.20 5.77
N LEU A 349 -20.24 -19.90 5.82
CA LEU A 349 -19.15 -19.72 4.84
C LEU A 349 -19.63 -20.02 3.42
N GLN A 350 -20.42 -21.08 3.25
CA GLN A 350 -20.99 -21.43 1.95
C GLN A 350 -22.01 -20.40 1.45
N GLU A 351 -22.80 -19.80 2.35
CA GLU A 351 -23.72 -18.69 2.02
C GLU A 351 -22.96 -17.42 1.59
N LEU A 352 -21.83 -17.10 2.24
CA LEU A 352 -20.98 -15.97 1.88
C LEU A 352 -20.25 -16.15 0.54
N LEU A 353 -19.99 -17.40 0.15
CA LEU A 353 -19.31 -17.76 -1.10
C LEU A 353 -20.15 -18.79 -1.89
N PRO A 354 -21.32 -18.40 -2.43
CA PRO A 354 -22.30 -19.34 -2.99
C PRO A 354 -21.87 -20.04 -4.28
N LYS A 355 -20.76 -19.60 -4.89
CA LYS A 355 -20.17 -20.18 -6.11
C LYS A 355 -18.82 -20.86 -5.85
N CYS A 356 -18.32 -20.78 -4.62
CA CYS A 356 -17.06 -21.38 -4.24
C CYS A 356 -17.29 -22.83 -3.80
N ASP A 357 -16.46 -23.73 -4.30
CA ASP A 357 -16.30 -25.08 -3.76
C ASP A 357 -15.38 -25.00 -2.55
N ILE A 358 -15.96 -25.07 -1.34
CA ILE A 358 -15.22 -25.05 -0.08
C ILE A 358 -14.99 -26.48 0.37
N MET A 359 -13.73 -26.91 0.35
CA MET A 359 -13.35 -28.28 0.69
C MET A 359 -12.88 -28.34 2.14
N PHE A 360 -13.68 -28.94 3.02
CA PHE A 360 -13.34 -29.12 4.44
C PHE A 360 -12.68 -30.49 4.73
N ASP A 361 -13.00 -31.53 3.94
CA ASP A 361 -12.61 -32.94 4.20
C ASP A 361 -11.81 -33.58 3.06
#